data_AF-A0A7K2Y5J8-F1
#
_entry.id   AF-A0A7K2Y5J8-F1
#
_cell.length_a   1.000
_cell.length_b   1.000
_cell.length_c   1.000
_cell.angle_alpha   90.00
_cell.angle_beta   90.00
_cell.angle_gamma   90.00
#
_symmetry.space_group_name_H-M   'P 1'
#
loop_
_entity.id
_entity.type
_entity.pdbx_description
1 polymer ?
#
loop_
_entity_poly.entity_id
_entity_poly.type
_entity_poly.pdbx_seq_one_letter_code
_entity_poly.pdbx_strand_id
1 'polypeptide(L)'
;VIHLKDVVKEGMRERFDELRRMGIKTVMITGDNPLTAKAIAEEAGVDDFLAEATPEDKMALIKREQAGGKLVAMTGDGTNDAPALAQADVGVAMNTGTSAAKEAGNMVDL
;
A
#
# COMPACT_ATOMS: atom_id res chain seq x y z
N VAL A 1 16.44 -3.66 -26.99
CA VAL A 1 15.64 -4.07 -25.82
C VAL A 1 15.09 -2.80 -25.18
N ILE A 2 13.80 -2.72 -24.87
CA ILE A 2 13.16 -1.57 -24.19
C ILE A 2 12.79 -2.04 -22.78
N HIS A 3 13.22 -1.31 -21.75
CA HIS A 3 12.84 -1.56 -20.37
C HIS A 3 11.89 -0.45 -19.91
N LEU A 4 10.70 -0.84 -19.43
CA LEU A 4 9.77 0.06 -18.75
C LEU A 4 9.95 -0.19 -17.25
N LYS A 5 10.45 0.82 -16.53
CA LYS A 5 10.65 0.78 -15.08
C LYS A 5 9.74 1.82 -14.46
N ASP A 6 9.03 1.43 -13.41
CA ASP A 6 8.28 2.38 -12.59
C ASP A 6 9.26 3.13 -11.68
N VAL A 7 9.18 4.46 -11.67
CA VAL A 7 10.16 5.31 -10.98
C VAL A 7 9.62 5.65 -9.60
N VAL A 8 10.37 5.26 -8.57
CA VAL A 8 10.06 5.67 -7.20
C VAL A 8 10.17 7.19 -7.09
N LYS A 9 9.16 7.83 -6.51
CA LYS A 9 9.16 9.29 -6.30
C LYS A 9 10.38 9.72 -5.48
N GLU A 10 10.93 10.89 -5.78
CA GLU A 10 12.06 11.45 -5.03
C GLU A 10 11.69 11.67 -3.56
N GLY A 11 12.62 11.37 -2.66
CA GLY A 11 12.45 11.55 -1.23
C GLY A 11 11.60 10.49 -0.52
N MET A 12 11.22 9.39 -1.19
CA MET A 12 10.37 8.36 -0.57
C MET A 12 11.07 7.61 0.56
N ARG A 13 12.37 7.34 0.42
CA ARG A 13 13.16 6.67 1.47
C ARG A 13 13.15 7.46 2.76
N GLU A 14 13.43 8.76 2.67
CA GLU A 14 13.45 9.65 3.83
C GLU A 14 12.08 9.69 4.52
N ARG A 15 10.98 9.71 3.74
CA ARG A 15 9.61 9.67 4.29
C ARG A 15 9.31 8.35 4.99
N PHE A 16 9.71 7.22 4.43
CA PHE A 16 9.52 5.92 5.09
C PHE A 16 10.40 5.78 6.33
N ASP A 17 11.61 6.35 6.34
CA ASP A 17 12.46 6.41 7.52
C ASP A 17 11.83 7.26 8.64
N GLU A 18 11.17 8.38 8.31
CA GLU A 18 10.41 9.17 9.28
C GLU A 18 9.24 8.37 9.89
N LEU A 19 8.45 7.68 9.05
CA LEU A 19 7.38 6.80 9.52
C LEU A 19 7.92 5.70 10.44
N ARG A 20 9.05 5.08 10.08
CA ARG A 20 9.72 4.06 10.88
C ARG A 20 10.17 4.61 12.25
N ARG A 21 10.71 5.84 12.30
CA ARG A 21 11.07 6.53 13.55
C ARG A 21 9.85 6.85 14.43
N MET A 22 8.68 7.03 13.83
CA MET A 22 7.41 7.19 14.55
C MET A 22 6.82 5.84 15.03
N GLY A 23 7.46 4.72 14.71
CA GLY A 23 6.97 3.38 15.05
C GLY A 23 5.93 2.82 14.07
N ILE A 24 5.77 3.44 12.89
CA ILE A 24 4.83 3.01 11.86
C ILE A 24 5.55 2.05 10.91
N LYS A 25 5.08 0.80 10.83
CA LYS A 25 5.56 -0.19 9.84
C LYS A 25 4.89 0.10 8.49
N THR A 26 5.68 0.09 7.43
CA THR A 26 5.22 0.30 6.05
C THR A 26 5.36 -0.98 5.22
N VAL A 27 4.26 -1.39 4.56
CA VAL A 27 4.22 -2.60 3.73
C VAL A 27 3.73 -2.22 2.35
N MET A 28 4.53 -2.50 1.33
CA MET A 28 4.12 -2.30 -0.07
C MET A 28 3.32 -3.50 -0.56
N ILE A 29 2.25 -3.26 -1.32
CA ILE A 29 1.44 -4.32 -1.93
C ILE A 29 1.39 -4.06 -3.43
N THR A 30 1.81 -5.02 -4.24
CA THR A 30 1.84 -4.88 -5.71
C THR A 30 1.40 -6.17 -6.41
N GLY A 31 0.88 -6.01 -7.64
CA GLY A 31 0.64 -7.13 -8.56
C GLY A 31 1.88 -7.54 -9.37
N ASP A 32 3.00 -6.82 -9.22
CA ASP A 32 4.26 -7.17 -9.88
C ASP A 32 4.83 -8.49 -9.36
N ASN A 33 5.67 -9.11 -10.20
CA ASN A 33 6.44 -10.29 -9.79
C ASN A 33 7.41 -9.97 -8.62
N PRO A 34 7.83 -10.98 -7.85
CA PRO A 34 8.66 -10.78 -6.66
C PRO A 34 10.00 -10.08 -6.90
N LEU A 35 10.60 -10.25 -8.09
CA LEU A 35 11.89 -9.63 -8.40
C LEU A 35 11.73 -8.11 -8.56
N THR A 36 10.73 -7.68 -9.33
CA THR A 36 10.41 -6.25 -9.53
C THR A 36 9.97 -5.62 -8.21
N ALA A 37 9.06 -6.28 -7.49
CA ALA A 37 8.55 -5.79 -6.21
C ALA A 37 9.69 -5.59 -5.20
N LYS A 38 10.61 -6.55 -5.09
CA LYS A 38 11.78 -6.44 -4.21
C LYS A 38 12.66 -5.24 -4.58
N ALA A 39 12.97 -5.06 -5.87
CA ALA A 39 13.80 -3.95 -6.33
C ALA A 39 13.17 -2.58 -5.99
N ILE A 40 11.86 -2.44 -6.23
CA ILE A 40 11.12 -1.20 -5.92
C ILE A 40 11.04 -1.00 -4.40
N ALA A 41 10.78 -2.06 -3.61
CA ALA A 41 10.73 -1.98 -2.16
C ALA A 41 12.06 -1.54 -1.56
N GLU A 42 13.18 -2.11 -2.04
CA GLU A 42 14.52 -1.75 -1.62
C GLU A 42 14.86 -0.30 -2.00
N GLU A 43 14.50 0.13 -3.20
CA GLU A 43 14.72 1.51 -3.69
C GLU A 43 13.91 2.52 -2.86
N ALA A 44 12.64 2.23 -2.63
CA ALA A 44 11.72 3.06 -1.85
C ALA A 44 12.04 3.08 -0.36
N GLY A 45 12.57 1.99 0.21
CA GLY A 45 12.91 1.91 1.64
C GLY A 45 11.75 1.50 2.55
N VAL A 46 10.75 0.76 2.03
CA VAL A 46 9.67 0.18 2.85
C VAL A 46 10.20 -0.95 3.75
N ASP A 47 9.43 -1.32 4.79
CA ASP A 47 9.84 -2.39 5.72
C ASP A 47 9.61 -3.81 5.16
N ASP A 48 8.60 -3.95 4.30
CA ASP A 48 8.12 -5.24 3.83
C ASP A 48 7.36 -5.08 2.50
N PHE A 49 7.16 -6.18 1.78
CA PHE A 49 6.33 -6.15 0.58
C PHE A 49 5.57 -7.45 0.35
N LEU A 50 4.42 -7.34 -0.34
CA LEU A 50 3.64 -8.44 -0.87
C LEU A 50 3.57 -8.30 -2.39
N ALA A 51 4.17 -9.25 -3.10
CA ALA A 51 4.18 -9.33 -4.56
C ALA A 51 3.08 -10.26 -5.07
N GLU A 52 2.73 -10.12 -6.35
CA GLU A 52 1.67 -10.90 -7.02
C GLU A 52 0.35 -10.95 -6.21
N ALA A 53 0.05 -9.87 -5.49
CA ALA A 53 -1.02 -9.85 -4.50
C ALA A 53 -2.41 -9.90 -5.15
N THR A 54 -3.21 -10.91 -4.78
CA THR A 54 -4.64 -10.96 -5.11
C THR A 54 -5.43 -10.03 -4.17
N PRO A 55 -6.65 -9.60 -4.55
CA PRO A 55 -7.53 -8.85 -3.64
C PRO A 55 -7.72 -9.55 -2.28
N GLU A 56 -7.82 -10.87 -2.28
CA GLU A 56 -7.94 -11.69 -1.07
C GLU A 56 -6.71 -11.60 -0.18
N ASP A 57 -5.50 -11.62 -0.78
CA ASP A 57 -4.25 -11.50 -0.03
C ASP A 57 -4.15 -10.14 0.67
N LYS A 58 -4.60 -9.05 0.01
CA LYS A 58 -4.64 -7.72 0.61
C LYS A 58 -5.49 -7.73 1.88
N MET A 59 -6.70 -8.27 1.79
CA MET A 59 -7.60 -8.36 2.94
C MET A 59 -7.04 -9.27 4.05
N ALA A 60 -6.43 -10.40 3.68
CA ALA A 60 -5.84 -11.33 4.63
C ALA A 60 -4.68 -10.67 5.40
N LEU A 61 -3.86 -9.87 4.71
CA LEU A 61 -2.78 -9.10 5.33
C LEU A 61 -3.33 -8.09 6.34
N ILE A 62 -4.33 -7.29 5.97
CA ILE A 62 -4.95 -6.30 6.86
C ILE A 62 -5.50 -6.99 8.12
N LYS A 63 -6.31 -8.04 7.95
CA LYS A 63 -6.89 -8.79 9.08
C LYS A 63 -5.83 -9.40 9.98
N ARG A 64 -4.72 -9.90 9.41
CA ARG A 64 -3.62 -10.46 10.18
C ARG A 64 -2.93 -9.41 11.04
N GLU A 65 -2.61 -8.24 10.47
CA GLU A 65 -1.98 -7.16 11.23
C GLU A 65 -2.92 -6.60 12.30
N GLN A 66 -4.22 -6.47 12.01
CA GLN A 66 -5.26 -6.09 12.98
C GLN A 66 -5.40 -7.12 14.12
N ALA A 67 -5.42 -8.41 13.79
CA ALA A 67 -5.44 -9.49 14.80
C ALA A 67 -4.17 -9.48 15.68
N GLY A 68 -3.06 -8.95 15.16
CA GLY A 68 -1.84 -8.68 15.91
C GLY A 68 -1.91 -7.43 16.82
N GLY A 69 -3.07 -6.77 16.91
CA GLY A 69 -3.31 -5.60 17.75
C GLY A 69 -2.83 -4.28 17.15
N LYS A 70 -2.54 -4.24 15.84
CA LYS A 70 -2.14 -3.01 15.14
C LYS A 70 -3.36 -2.31 14.55
N LEU A 71 -3.35 -0.99 14.56
CA LEU A 71 -4.23 -0.20 13.70
C LEU A 71 -3.63 -0.14 12.30
N VAL A 72 -4.45 -0.43 11.29
CA VAL A 72 -4.01 -0.53 9.89
C VAL A 72 -4.58 0.61 9.08
N ALA A 73 -3.70 1.40 8.48
CA ALA A 73 -4.06 2.33 7.42
C ALA A 73 -3.77 1.71 6.05
N MET A 74 -4.69 1.85 5.11
CA MET A 74 -4.51 1.41 3.72
C MET A 74 -4.76 2.58 2.78
N THR A 75 -3.94 2.70 1.73
CA THR A 75 -4.20 3.59 0.60
C THR A 75 -4.38 2.80 -0.68
N GLY A 76 -5.23 3.29 -1.58
CA GLY A 76 -5.53 2.69 -2.87
C GLY A 76 -6.39 3.61 -3.73
N ASP A 77 -6.41 3.35 -5.04
CA ASP A 77 -7.10 4.14 -6.04
C ASP A 77 -8.06 3.32 -6.92
N GLY A 78 -7.89 2.00 -6.94
CA GLY A 78 -8.67 1.10 -7.79
C GLY A 78 -9.96 0.58 -7.14
N THR A 79 -10.92 0.19 -7.98
CA THR A 79 -12.12 -0.56 -7.55
C THR A 79 -11.75 -1.86 -6.81
N ASN A 80 -10.62 -2.47 -7.18
CA ASN A 80 -10.11 -3.68 -6.53
C ASN A 80 -9.62 -3.43 -5.10
N ASP A 81 -9.30 -2.19 -4.74
CA ASP A 81 -8.84 -1.82 -3.41
C ASP A 81 -9.99 -1.44 -2.49
N ALA A 82 -11.20 -1.17 -3.02
CA ALA A 82 -12.36 -0.78 -2.23
C ALA A 82 -12.66 -1.74 -1.05
N PRO A 83 -12.67 -3.08 -1.22
CA PRO A 83 -12.90 -3.99 -0.09
C PRO A 83 -11.82 -3.89 0.99
N ALA A 84 -10.57 -3.67 0.58
CA ALA A 84 -9.44 -3.59 1.48
C ALA A 84 -9.37 -2.23 2.19
N LEU A 85 -9.72 -1.13 1.50
CA LEU A 85 -9.93 0.20 2.08
C LEU A 85 -11.03 0.19 3.15
N ALA A 86 -12.15 -0.50 2.90
CA ALA A 86 -13.25 -0.63 3.85
C ALA A 86 -12.92 -1.53 5.05
N GLN A 87 -11.96 -2.46 4.90
CA GLN A 87 -11.52 -3.36 5.98
C GLN A 87 -10.46 -2.71 6.89
N ALA A 88 -9.69 -1.75 6.37
CA ALA A 88 -8.69 -1.01 7.14
C ALA A 88 -9.34 -0.13 8.22
N ASP A 89 -8.62 0.14 9.31
CA ASP A 89 -9.09 1.07 10.34
C ASP A 89 -9.10 2.52 9.82
N VAL A 90 -8.19 2.81 8.89
CA VAL A 90 -8.14 4.08 8.14
C VAL A 90 -7.95 3.78 6.65
N GLY A 91 -9.02 3.86 5.87
CA GLY A 91 -8.96 3.78 4.41
C GLY A 91 -8.75 5.16 3.78
N VAL A 92 -7.65 5.35 3.03
CA VAL A 92 -7.31 6.59 2.32
C VAL A 92 -7.41 6.38 0.81
N ALA A 93 -8.50 6.85 0.21
CA ALA A 93 -8.70 6.82 -1.23
C ALA A 93 -7.96 7.98 -1.91
N MET A 94 -7.32 7.74 -3.05
CA MET A 94 -6.70 8.82 -3.82
C MET A 94 -7.76 9.71 -4.51
N ASN A 95 -7.52 11.03 -4.62
CA ASN A 95 -8.46 11.93 -5.33
C ASN A 95 -8.67 11.53 -6.79
N THR A 96 -7.65 10.95 -7.42
CA THR A 96 -7.70 10.45 -8.79
C THR A 96 -8.30 9.04 -8.90
N GLY A 97 -8.62 8.40 -7.77
CA GLY A 97 -9.15 7.05 -7.70
C GLY A 97 -10.61 6.93 -8.14
N THR A 98 -11.07 5.69 -8.29
CA THR A 98 -12.44 5.39 -8.73
C THR A 98 -13.48 5.81 -7.69
N SER A 99 -14.72 6.05 -8.11
CA SER A 99 -15.82 6.36 -7.19
C SER A 99 -15.99 5.27 -6.11
N ALA A 100 -15.82 4.01 -6.49
CA ALA A 100 -15.87 2.89 -5.56
C ALA A 100 -14.79 2.96 -4.47
N ALA A 101 -13.55 3.33 -4.83
CA ALA A 101 -12.47 3.51 -3.85
C ALA A 101 -12.78 4.69 -2.90
N LYS A 102 -13.28 5.81 -3.44
CA LYS A 102 -13.64 7.00 -2.65
C LYS A 102 -14.79 6.77 -1.68
N GLU A 103 -15.79 5.98 -2.07
CA GLU A 103 -16.92 5.63 -1.20
C GLU A 103 -16.53 4.62 -0.11
N ALA A 104 -15.54 3.76 -0.38
CA ALA A 104 -15.06 2.77 0.57
C ALA A 104 -14.05 3.32 1.59
N GLY A 105 -13.27 4.34 1.22
CA GLY A 105 -12.32 5.02 2.10
C GLY A 105 -13.00 5.96 3.09
N ASN A 106 -12.43 6.08 4.29
CA ASN A 106 -12.88 7.06 5.30
C ASN A 106 -12.27 8.45 5.07
N MET A 107 -11.17 8.51 4.31
CA MET A 107 -10.48 9.72 3.92
C MET A 107 -10.24 9.72 2.41
N VAL A 108 -10.28 10.90 1.80
CA VAL A 108 -9.90 11.11 0.41
C VAL A 108 -8.70 12.06 0.42
N ASP A 109 -7.59 11.63 -0.19
CA ASP A 109 -6.42 12.48 -0.44
C ASP A 109 -6.88 13.67 -1.29
N LEU A 110 -6.53 14.92 -0.92
CA LEU A 110 -7.09 16.14 -1.51
C LEU A 110 -6.25 16.69 -2.67
#